data_AF-A0A2H5WFW0-F1
#
_entry.id   AF-A0A2H5WFW0-F1
#
_cell.length_a   1.000
_cell.length_b   1.000
_cell.length_c   1.000
_cell.angle_alpha   90.00
_cell.angle_beta   90.00
_cell.angle_gamma   90.00
#
_symmetry.space_group_name_H-M   'P 1'
#
loop_
_entity.id
_entity.type
_entity.pdbx_description
1 polymer ?
#
loop_
_entity_poly.entity_id
_entity_poly.type
_entity_poly.pdbx_seq_one_letter_code
_entity_poly.pdbx_strand_id
1 'polypeptide(L)'
;MSSASRTIPRDRPRRTGRAAALLVAMGVLTLLMLVPARQYLDQRARLAELERRAAALEARNDRLRAEIARLHDPVELERLARACLGMVRPGEIALVVPDAPRPEMC
;
A
#
# COMPACT_ATOMS: atom_id res chain seq x y z
N MET A 1 14.68 -66.81 49.36
CA MET A 1 14.00 -65.49 49.28
C MET A 1 15.03 -64.44 48.88
N SER A 2 14.60 -63.55 47.99
CA SER A 2 15.24 -62.29 47.56
C SER A 2 16.45 -62.37 46.62
N SER A 3 16.15 -62.31 45.32
CA SER A 3 17.08 -61.89 44.28
C SER A 3 17.13 -60.36 44.28
N ALA A 4 18.27 -59.78 44.64
CA ALA A 4 18.47 -58.33 44.59
C ALA A 4 19.09 -57.95 43.24
N SER A 5 18.25 -57.57 42.28
CA SER A 5 18.69 -56.97 41.03
C SER A 5 19.23 -55.56 41.28
N ARG A 6 20.56 -55.40 41.24
CA ARG A 6 21.23 -54.10 41.21
C ARG A 6 21.13 -53.53 39.80
N THR A 7 20.36 -52.45 39.64
CA THR A 7 20.34 -51.66 38.41
C THR A 7 21.61 -50.83 38.32
N ILE A 8 22.40 -51.05 37.28
CA ILE A 8 23.63 -50.28 37.01
C ILE A 8 23.22 -48.94 36.38
N PRO A 9 23.54 -47.78 36.99
CA PRO A 9 23.35 -46.50 36.34
C PRO A 9 24.35 -46.38 35.19
N ARG A 10 23.85 -46.32 33.95
CA ARG A 10 24.67 -46.01 32.78
C ARG A 10 24.98 -44.52 32.80
N ASP A 11 26.16 -44.17 33.29
CA ASP A 11 26.74 -42.85 33.07
C ASP A 11 27.00 -42.66 31.57
N ARG A 12 26.08 -41.95 30.90
CA ARG A 12 26.30 -41.56 29.51
C ARG A 12 27.38 -40.48 29.49
N PRO A 13 28.41 -40.61 28.64
CA PRO A 13 29.49 -39.64 28.59
C PRO A 13 28.91 -38.27 28.26
N ARG A 14 29.09 -37.29 29.15
CA ARG A 14 28.57 -35.91 29.06
C ARG A 14 28.85 -35.21 27.71
N ARG A 15 29.84 -35.72 26.94
CA ARG A 15 30.14 -35.28 25.57
C ARG A 15 29.05 -35.63 24.56
N THR A 16 28.37 -36.78 24.70
CA THR A 16 27.24 -37.16 23.82
C THR A 16 26.01 -36.29 24.03
N GLY A 17 25.72 -35.88 25.28
CA GLY A 17 24.66 -34.92 25.59
C GLY A 17 24.93 -33.53 25.00
N ARG A 18 26.18 -33.03 25.09
CA ARG A 18 26.58 -31.76 24.48
C ARG A 18 26.53 -31.80 22.95
N ALA A 19 26.98 -32.89 22.33
CA ALA A 19 26.92 -33.06 20.88
C ALA A 19 25.46 -33.10 20.38
N ALA A 20 24.58 -33.80 21.09
CA ALA A 20 23.15 -33.82 20.77
C ALA A 20 22.51 -32.42 20.90
N ALA A 21 22.83 -31.68 21.96
CA ALA A 21 22.36 -30.32 22.14
C ALA A 21 22.84 -29.37 21.03
N LEU A 22 24.10 -29.51 20.59
CA LEU A 22 24.64 -28.73 19.47
C LEU A 22 23.94 -29.06 18.14
N LEU A 23 23.67 -30.33 17.87
CA LEU A 23 22.94 -30.73 16.66
C LEU A 23 21.51 -30.18 16.63
N VAL A 24 20.82 -30.22 17.77
CA VAL A 24 19.48 -29.62 17.90
C VAL A 24 19.55 -28.10 17.73
N ALA A 25 20.50 -27.42 18.38
CA ALA A 25 20.68 -25.98 18.24
C ALA A 25 20.99 -25.57 16.79
N MET A 26 21.82 -26.35 16.08
CA MET A 26 22.12 -26.12 14.68
C MET A 26 20.88 -26.36 13.80
N GLY A 27 20.10 -27.41 14.05
CA GLY A 27 18.82 -27.64 13.37
C GLY A 27 17.82 -26.50 13.57
N VAL A 28 17.68 -26.01 14.80
CA VAL A 28 16.84 -24.84 15.14
C VAL A 28 17.35 -23.58 14.43
N LEU A 29 18.65 -23.32 14.44
CA LEU A 29 19.25 -22.18 13.74
C LEU A 29 19.01 -22.24 12.23
N THR A 30 19.09 -23.43 11.64
CA THR A 30 18.84 -23.65 10.22
C THR A 30 17.36 -23.36 9.87
N LEU A 31 16.42 -23.84 10.68
CA LEU A 31 14.99 -23.57 10.52
C LEU A 31 14.66 -22.08 10.69
N LEU A 32 15.29 -21.41 11.67
CA LEU A 32 15.15 -19.97 11.89
C LEU A 32 15.65 -19.14 10.71
N MET A 33 16.68 -19.60 9.99
CA MET A 33 17.24 -18.90 8.83
C MET A 33 16.54 -19.20 7.51
N LEU A 34 15.87 -20.36 7.38
CA LEU A 34 15.19 -20.76 6.14
C LEU A 34 13.90 -19.97 5.87
N VAL A 35 13.19 -19.56 6.92
CA VAL A 35 11.94 -18.79 6.84
C VAL A 35 12.13 -17.31 6.41
N PRO A 36 13.07 -16.53 6.99
CA PRO A 36 13.23 -15.11 6.66
C PRO A 36 13.72 -14.87 5.23
N ALA A 37 14.39 -15.82 4.59
CA ALA A 37 14.83 -15.71 3.20
C ALA A 37 13.65 -15.48 2.24
N ARG A 38 12.48 -16.06 2.52
CA ARG A 38 11.27 -15.84 1.71
C ARG A 38 10.59 -14.50 2.02
N GLN A 39 10.65 -14.03 3.26
CA GLN A 39 10.04 -12.75 3.64
C GLN A 39 10.85 -11.55 3.13
N TYR A 40 12.16 -11.68 2.98
CA TYR A 40 13.02 -10.59 2.50
C TYR A 40 12.82 -10.27 1.00
N LEU A 41 12.57 -11.30 0.18
CA LEU A 41 12.35 -11.12 -1.26
C LEU A 41 10.98 -10.50 -1.57
N ASP A 42 9.95 -10.85 -0.80
CA ASP A 42 8.59 -10.32 -1.00
C ASP A 42 8.43 -8.87 -0.49
N GLN A 43 9.32 -8.40 0.38
CA GLN A 43 9.32 -7.01 0.88
C GLN A 43 9.84 -6.00 -0.15
N ARG A 44 10.81 -6.37 -1.00
CA ARG A 44 11.38 -5.43 -1.99
C ARG A 44 10.40 -5.09 -3.11
N ALA A 45 9.60 -6.06 -3.55
CA ALA A 45 8.56 -5.81 -4.54
C ALA A 45 7.48 -4.85 -4.01
N ARG A 46 7.15 -4.96 -2.71
CA ARG A 46 6.16 -4.08 -2.04
C ARG A 46 6.65 -2.63 -1.96
N LEU A 47 7.93 -2.40 -1.68
CA LEU A 47 8.48 -1.04 -1.65
C LEU A 47 8.42 -0.37 -3.04
N ALA A 48 8.87 -1.07 -4.08
CA ALA A 48 8.83 -0.55 -5.44
C ALA A 48 7.40 -0.28 -5.93
N GLU A 49 6.45 -1.13 -5.55
CA GLU A 49 5.04 -0.93 -5.90
C GLU A 49 4.40 0.23 -5.12
N LEU A 50 4.72 0.40 -3.83
CA LEU A 50 4.25 1.54 -3.03
C LEU A 50 4.79 2.87 -3.56
N GLU A 51 6.07 2.94 -3.91
CA GLU A 51 6.69 4.13 -4.50
C GLU A 51 6.03 4.51 -5.85
N ARG A 52 5.79 3.52 -6.72
CA ARG A 52 5.08 3.75 -7.99
C ARG A 52 3.67 4.29 -7.77
N ARG A 53 2.94 3.75 -6.78
CA ARG A 53 1.59 4.21 -6.44
C ARG A 53 1.60 5.63 -5.89
N ALA A 54 2.56 5.97 -5.03
CA ALA A 54 2.74 7.32 -4.49
C ALA A 54 2.99 8.33 -5.62
N ALA A 55 3.98 8.05 -6.49
CA ALA A 55 4.29 8.92 -7.64
C ALA A 55 3.09 9.11 -8.58
N ALA A 56 2.31 8.05 -8.83
CA ALA A 56 1.11 8.14 -9.66
C ALA A 56 0.00 8.99 -9.01
N LEU A 57 -0.14 8.93 -7.68
CA LEU A 57 -1.11 9.74 -6.95
C LEU A 57 -0.70 11.21 -6.90
N GLU A 58 0.58 11.51 -6.68
CA GLU A 58 1.13 12.86 -6.71
C GLU A 58 0.89 13.52 -8.08
N ALA A 59 1.22 12.82 -9.17
CA ALA A 59 0.98 13.32 -10.53
C ALA A 59 -0.50 13.61 -10.82
N ARG A 60 -1.43 12.81 -10.26
CA ARG A 60 -2.88 13.08 -10.37
C ARG A 60 -3.27 14.31 -9.56
N ASN A 61 -2.73 14.44 -8.36
CA ASN A 61 -3.00 15.59 -7.49
C ASN A 61 -2.56 16.89 -8.15
N ASP A 62 -1.36 16.91 -8.74
CA ASP A 62 -0.83 18.10 -9.42
C ASP A 62 -1.67 18.48 -10.64
N ARG A 63 -2.14 17.51 -11.42
CA ARG A 63 -3.06 17.76 -12.54
C ARG A 63 -4.38 18.38 -12.08
N LEU A 64 -4.98 17.81 -11.03
CA LEU A 64 -6.22 18.32 -10.45
C LEU A 64 -6.04 19.72 -9.84
N ARG A 65 -4.92 19.97 -9.16
CA ARG A 65 -4.60 21.31 -8.65
C ARG A 65 -4.46 22.33 -9.77
N ALA A 66 -3.78 21.97 -10.85
CA ALA A 66 -3.67 22.83 -12.03
C ALA A 66 -5.03 23.09 -12.68
N GLU A 67 -5.91 22.10 -12.71
CA GLU A 67 -7.29 22.26 -13.17
C GLU A 67 -8.10 23.18 -12.25
N ILE A 68 -8.08 22.97 -10.95
CA ILE A 68 -8.72 23.85 -9.96
C ILE A 68 -8.20 25.29 -10.08
N ALA A 69 -6.90 25.47 -10.30
CA ALA A 69 -6.31 26.80 -10.50
C ALA A 69 -6.84 27.48 -11.77
N ARG A 70 -7.05 26.72 -12.87
CA ARG A 70 -7.69 27.23 -14.10
C ARG A 70 -9.16 27.57 -13.88
N LEU A 71 -9.91 26.73 -13.16
CA LEU A 71 -11.33 26.97 -12.89
C LEU A 71 -11.57 28.08 -11.84
N HIS A 72 -10.56 28.47 -11.07
CA HIS A 72 -10.62 29.63 -10.18
C HIS A 72 -10.50 30.98 -10.90
N ASP A 73 -10.21 31.00 -12.22
CA ASP A 73 -10.32 32.22 -12.99
C ASP A 73 -11.79 32.65 -13.01
N PRO A 74 -12.15 33.82 -12.43
CA PRO A 74 -13.53 34.26 -12.35
C PRO A 74 -14.20 34.35 -13.73
N VAL A 75 -13.43 34.54 -14.81
CA VAL A 75 -13.95 34.60 -16.18
C VAL A 75 -14.45 33.24 -16.66
N GLU A 76 -13.72 32.16 -16.40
CA GLU A 76 -14.13 30.80 -16.79
C GLU A 76 -15.33 30.32 -15.97
N LEU A 77 -15.38 30.67 -14.68
CA LEU A 77 -16.50 30.35 -13.81
C LEU A 77 -17.78 31.09 -14.23
N GLU A 78 -17.67 32.36 -14.59
CA GLU A 78 -18.79 33.16 -15.12
C GLU A 78 -19.27 32.63 -16.48
N ARG A 79 -18.35 32.16 -17.33
CA ARG A 79 -18.68 31.52 -18.62
C ARG A 79 -19.44 30.20 -18.40
N LEU A 80 -18.98 29.35 -17.49
CA LEU A 80 -19.63 28.07 -17.19
C LEU A 80 -21.00 28.28 -16.51
N ALA A 81 -21.10 29.24 -15.59
CA ALA A 81 -22.36 29.61 -14.94
C ALA A 81 -23.39 30.14 -15.94
N ARG A 82 -22.98 30.98 -16.91
CA ARG A 82 -23.86 31.42 -18.01
C ARG A 82 -24.26 30.26 -18.92
N ALA A 83 -23.29 29.45 -19.33
CA ALA A 83 -23.50 28.41 -20.35
C ALA A 83 -24.29 27.20 -19.83
N CYS A 84 -24.03 26.75 -18.60
CA CYS A 84 -24.65 25.54 -18.03
C CYS A 84 -25.84 25.83 -17.12
N LEU A 85 -25.84 27.00 -16.44
CA LEU A 85 -26.85 27.33 -15.44
C LEU A 85 -27.73 28.52 -15.84
N GLY A 86 -27.47 29.14 -17.00
CA GLY A 86 -28.26 30.27 -17.51
C GLY A 86 -28.21 31.51 -16.61
N MET A 87 -27.22 31.61 -15.72
CA MET A 87 -27.10 32.73 -14.79
C MET A 87 -26.75 34.02 -15.55
N VAL A 88 -27.32 35.15 -15.14
CA VAL A 88 -27.02 36.49 -15.66
C VAL A 88 -26.73 37.45 -14.52
N ARG A 89 -25.98 38.53 -14.80
CA ARG A 89 -25.70 39.53 -13.77
C ARG A 89 -26.96 40.33 -13.43
N PRO A 90 -27.08 40.87 -12.20
CA PRO A 90 -28.19 41.74 -11.83
C PRO A 90 -28.30 42.91 -12.81
N GLY A 91 -29.46 43.06 -13.47
CA GLY A 91 -29.73 44.10 -14.47
C GLY A 91 -29.46 43.70 -15.93
N GLU A 92 -28.96 42.50 -16.21
CA GLU A 92 -28.85 41.95 -17.56
C GLU A 92 -30.14 41.21 -17.98
N ILE A 93 -30.50 41.28 -19.26
CA ILE A 93 -31.64 40.55 -19.85
C ILE A 93 -31.08 39.33 -20.61
N ALA A 94 -31.47 38.13 -20.17
CA ALA A 94 -31.08 36.89 -20.84
C ALA A 94 -31.96 36.62 -22.07
N LEU A 95 -31.35 36.43 -23.25
CA LEU A 95 -32.04 35.95 -24.44
C LEU A 95 -31.80 34.44 -24.60
N VAL A 96 -32.87 33.64 -24.63
CA VAL A 96 -32.78 32.18 -24.82
C VAL A 96 -33.33 31.83 -26.19
N VAL A 97 -32.56 31.08 -26.98
CA VAL A 97 -32.99 30.56 -28.28
C VAL A 97 -33.57 29.15 -28.08
N PRO A 98 -34.82 28.87 -28.52
CA PRO A 98 -35.51 27.60 -28.25
C PRO A 98 -34.79 26.32 -28.68
N ASP A 99 -33.85 26.41 -29.63
CA ASP A 99 -33.13 25.27 -30.21
C ASP A 99 -31.61 25.41 -30.16
N ALA A 100 -31.07 26.21 -29.23
CA ALA A 100 -29.63 26.30 -29.07
C ALA A 100 -29.05 24.96 -28.57
N PRO A 101 -28.00 24.42 -29.23
CA PRO A 101 -27.33 23.23 -28.74
C PRO A 101 -26.71 23.52 -27.37
N ARG A 102 -26.95 22.63 -26.40
CA ARG A 102 -26.32 22.71 -25.07
C ARG A 102 -24.81 22.53 -25.24
N PRO A 103 -23.96 23.34 -24.57
CA PRO A 103 -22.52 23.13 -24.61
C PRO A 103 -22.17 21.71 -24.11
N GLU A 104 -21.28 21.01 -24.80
CA GLU A 104 -20.84 19.65 -24.42
C GLU A 104 -20.08 19.60 -23.08
N MET A 105 -19.67 20.77 -22.58
CA MET A 105 -18.95 20.93 -21.32
C MET A 105 -19.88 21.13 -20.12
N CYS A 106 -21.20 21.04 -20.35
CA CYS A 106 -22.26 20.82 -19.38
C CYS A 106 -22.75 19.36 -19.49
#